data_AF-A0AA41HGR1-F1
#
_entry.id   AF-A0AA41HGR1-F1
#
_cell.length_a   1.000
_cell.length_b   1.000
_cell.length_c   1.000
_cell.angle_alpha   90.00
_cell.angle_beta   90.00
_cell.angle_gamma   90.00
#
_symmetry.space_group_name_H-M   'P 1'
#
loop_
_entity.id
_entity.type
_entity.pdbx_description
1 polymer ?
#
loop_
_entity_poly.entity_id
_entity_poly.type
_entity_poly.pdbx_seq_one_letter_code
_entity_poly.pdbx_strand_id
1 'polypeptide(L)'
;MNQVVRQYYPEQYCSLCHVYAIVGSNLISIVLGRVYRPVAGLAAVDCGGGQLMRMMDNDAFANPAGGAYHCWIESADDLIAEREVVDLTFRHNHTYAVKNGYGWQRELPPAFLWGPHSRIAVQAPPDAIPDAFPDGTVWLHETDEGWQWMTQQLLAHQNAFVALTAEALKLFQASLPPDSTLLGQPAASAAGAASDQDRLGASQRSMSALST
;
A
#
# COMPACT_ATOMS: atom_id res chain seq x y z
N MET A 1 -0.08 7.44 11.45
CA MET A 1 1.08 7.37 10.51
C MET A 1 2.01 8.57 10.59
N ASN A 2 1.65 9.75 10.07
CA ASN A 2 2.57 10.91 10.02
C ASN A 2 3.24 11.24 11.36
N GLN A 3 2.45 11.22 12.45
CA GLN A 3 2.96 11.49 13.79
C GLN A 3 4.04 10.50 14.22
N VAL A 4 3.85 9.19 13.98
CA VAL A 4 4.83 8.15 14.30
C VAL A 4 6.12 8.36 13.50
N VAL A 5 6.02 8.55 12.18
CA VAL A 5 7.22 8.72 11.35
C VAL A 5 7.99 9.98 11.74
N ARG A 6 7.31 11.09 12.02
CA ARG A 6 7.97 12.34 12.48
C ARG A 6 8.63 12.20 13.84
N GLN A 7 8.13 11.35 14.73
CA GLN A 7 8.73 11.11 16.03
C GLN A 7 10.09 10.43 15.91
N TYR A 8 10.22 9.45 15.01
CA TYR A 8 11.47 8.69 14.84
C TYR A 8 12.41 9.27 13.78
N TYR A 9 11.86 9.94 12.78
CA TYR A 9 12.59 10.46 11.62
C TYR A 9 12.22 11.92 11.33
N PRO A 10 12.42 12.85 12.28
CA PRO A 10 11.93 14.24 12.18
C PRO A 10 12.50 14.99 10.97
N GLU A 11 13.69 14.63 10.50
CA GLU A 11 14.36 15.28 9.38
C GLU A 11 14.08 14.60 8.03
N GLN A 12 13.77 13.30 8.04
CA GLN A 12 13.57 12.50 6.82
C GLN A 12 12.11 12.15 6.54
N TYR A 13 11.14 12.53 7.38
CA TYR A 13 9.75 12.06 7.26
C TYR A 13 9.06 12.33 5.90
N CYS A 14 9.54 13.29 5.11
CA CYS A 14 9.03 13.56 3.75
C CYS A 14 9.63 12.66 2.67
N SER A 15 10.73 11.95 2.93
CA SER A 15 11.46 11.11 1.97
C SER A 15 11.41 9.61 2.29
N LEU A 16 10.55 9.20 3.22
CA LEU A 16 10.42 7.82 3.68
C LEU A 16 9.18 7.12 3.12
N CYS A 17 8.86 7.30 1.83
CA CYS A 17 7.65 6.76 1.20
C CYS A 17 7.43 5.26 1.49
N HIS A 18 8.49 4.45 1.47
CA HIS A 18 8.43 3.02 1.80
C HIS A 18 7.95 2.73 3.23
N VAL A 19 8.36 3.52 4.23
CA VAL A 19 7.90 3.35 5.63
C VAL A 19 6.40 3.62 5.71
N TYR A 20 5.91 4.66 5.04
CA TYR A 20 4.47 4.95 4.98
C TYR A 20 3.71 3.85 4.25
N ALA A 21 4.24 3.33 3.14
CA ALA A 21 3.63 2.26 2.39
C ALA A 21 3.52 0.97 3.23
N ILE A 22 4.62 0.51 3.81
CA ILE A 22 4.68 -0.75 4.58
C ILE A 22 3.83 -0.67 5.85
N VAL A 23 4.05 0.35 6.67
CA VAL A 23 3.35 0.47 7.95
C VAL A 23 1.87 0.85 7.70
N GLY A 24 1.61 1.66 6.67
CA GLY A 24 0.27 2.00 6.24
C GLY A 24 -0.53 0.81 5.73
N SER A 25 0.08 -0.06 4.90
CA SER A 25 -0.60 -1.25 4.38
C SER A 25 -0.97 -2.21 5.50
N ASN A 26 -0.07 -2.40 6.48
CA ASN A 26 -0.36 -3.20 7.67
C ASN A 26 -1.53 -2.61 8.47
N LEU A 27 -1.51 -1.30 8.71
CA LEU A 27 -2.56 -0.62 9.48
C LEU A 27 -3.92 -0.73 8.77
N ILE A 28 -3.98 -0.42 7.46
CA ILE A 28 -5.21 -0.51 6.68
C ILE A 28 -5.73 -1.96 6.66
N SER A 29 -4.83 -2.94 6.51
CA SER A 29 -5.21 -4.35 6.53
C SER A 29 -5.83 -4.78 7.86
N ILE A 30 -5.23 -4.36 8.98
CA ILE A 30 -5.75 -4.63 10.32
C ILE A 30 -7.12 -3.98 10.52
N VAL A 31 -7.27 -2.71 10.13
CA VAL A 31 -8.50 -1.94 10.37
C VAL A 31 -9.66 -2.43 9.50
N LEU A 32 -9.39 -2.77 8.23
CA LEU A 32 -10.42 -3.16 7.29
C LEU A 32 -10.64 -4.67 7.21
N GLY A 33 -9.79 -5.49 7.84
CA GLY A 33 -9.84 -6.94 7.70
C GLY A 33 -9.62 -7.42 6.26
N ARG A 34 -8.88 -6.66 5.47
CA ARG A 34 -8.61 -6.88 4.03
C ARG A 34 -7.10 -6.94 3.78
N VAL A 35 -6.69 -7.46 2.62
CA VAL A 35 -5.27 -7.53 2.28
C VAL A 35 -4.87 -6.29 1.51
N TYR A 36 -3.98 -5.49 2.09
CA TYR A 36 -3.28 -4.41 1.40
C TYR A 36 -1.78 -4.68 1.43
N ARG A 37 -1.10 -4.43 0.30
CA ARG A 37 0.34 -4.61 0.16
C ARG A 37 1.04 -3.28 -0.11
N PRO A 38 2.28 -3.10 0.36
CA PRO A 38 3.12 -1.99 -0.09
C PRO A 38 3.63 -2.29 -1.49
N VAL A 39 3.76 -1.24 -2.30
CA VAL A 39 4.23 -1.30 -3.68
C VAL A 39 5.31 -0.25 -3.87
N ALA A 40 6.32 -0.57 -4.67
CA ALA A 40 7.34 0.38 -5.09
C ALA A 40 7.50 0.33 -6.61
N GLY A 41 7.79 1.47 -7.19
CA GLY A 41 7.99 1.59 -8.63
C GLY A 41 8.19 3.03 -9.06
N LEU A 42 7.81 3.30 -10.29
CA LEU A 42 7.92 4.61 -10.90
C LEU A 42 6.62 5.39 -10.68
N ALA A 43 6.76 6.71 -10.62
CA ALA A 43 5.61 7.59 -10.48
C ALA A 43 5.82 8.91 -11.22
N ALA A 44 4.71 9.55 -11.59
CA ALA A 44 4.72 10.93 -12.04
C ALA A 44 3.56 11.69 -11.41
N VAL A 45 3.80 12.95 -11.06
CA VAL A 45 2.82 13.83 -10.40
C VAL A 45 2.80 15.16 -11.14
N ASP A 46 1.61 15.60 -11.55
CA ASP A 46 1.40 16.88 -12.22
C ASP A 46 1.49 18.02 -11.19
N CYS A 47 2.44 18.95 -11.40
CA CYS A 47 2.65 20.12 -10.57
C CYS A 47 1.87 21.35 -11.04
N GLY A 48 1.19 21.29 -12.18
CA GLY A 48 0.49 22.39 -12.84
C GLY A 48 1.38 23.16 -13.81
N GLY A 49 0.77 24.03 -14.62
CA GLY A 49 1.52 24.89 -15.56
C GLY A 49 2.34 24.13 -16.60
N GLY A 50 1.95 22.90 -16.95
CA GLY A 50 2.69 22.03 -17.88
C GLY A 50 3.93 21.37 -17.28
N GLN A 51 4.09 21.38 -15.96
CA GLN A 51 5.23 20.78 -15.28
C GLN A 51 4.85 19.44 -14.63
N LEU A 52 5.58 18.38 -15.00
CA LEU A 52 5.41 17.04 -14.46
C LEU A 52 6.66 16.64 -13.64
N MET A 53 6.45 16.31 -12.37
CA MET A 53 7.47 15.75 -11.50
C MET A 53 7.57 14.25 -11.75
N ARG A 54 8.69 13.80 -12.33
CA ARG A 54 8.92 12.41 -12.72
C ARG A 54 9.88 11.72 -11.76
N MET A 55 9.40 10.66 -11.12
CA MET A 55 10.16 9.72 -10.31
C MET A 55 10.27 8.41 -11.12
N MET A 56 11.12 8.42 -12.14
CA MET A 56 11.17 7.39 -13.18
C MET A 56 12.57 6.78 -13.37
N ASP A 57 13.42 6.83 -12.34
CA ASP A 57 14.75 6.23 -12.40
C ASP A 57 14.71 4.87 -11.71
N ASN A 58 14.81 3.79 -12.48
CA ASN A 58 14.77 2.44 -11.94
C ASN A 58 16.09 2.06 -11.23
N ASP A 59 17.21 2.67 -11.64
CA ASP A 59 18.51 2.45 -10.99
C ASP A 59 18.55 3.06 -9.58
N ALA A 60 17.63 3.99 -9.28
CA ALA A 60 17.48 4.59 -7.97
C ALA A 60 17.18 3.57 -6.86
N PHE A 61 16.63 2.39 -7.17
CA PHE A 61 16.42 1.32 -6.18
C PHE A 61 17.73 0.75 -5.63
N ALA A 62 18.82 0.82 -6.40
CA ALA A 62 20.14 0.40 -5.95
C ALA A 62 20.82 1.46 -5.05
N ASN A 63 20.27 2.68 -4.98
CA ASN A 63 20.86 3.77 -4.19
C ASN A 63 20.37 3.74 -2.73
N PRO A 64 21.26 3.49 -1.74
CA PRO A 64 20.87 3.46 -0.34
C PRO A 64 20.45 4.83 0.22
N ALA A 65 20.82 5.92 -0.44
CA ALA A 65 20.36 7.27 -0.08
C ALA A 65 18.94 7.57 -0.59
N GLY A 66 18.33 6.65 -1.34
CA GLY A 66 17.07 6.85 -2.06
C GLY A 66 17.29 7.47 -3.45
N GLY A 67 16.20 7.77 -4.14
CA GLY A 67 16.27 8.43 -5.44
C GLY A 67 14.91 8.63 -6.08
N ALA A 68 14.87 8.71 -7.40
CA ALA A 68 13.68 9.07 -8.18
C ALA A 68 12.77 7.85 -8.42
N TYR A 69 12.24 7.28 -7.34
CA TYR A 69 11.18 6.27 -7.31
C TYR A 69 10.10 6.66 -6.29
N HIS A 70 8.97 5.95 -6.27
CA HIS A 70 7.91 6.17 -5.29
C HIS A 70 7.38 4.87 -4.71
N CYS A 71 6.76 4.96 -3.52
CA CYS A 71 6.08 3.83 -2.88
C CYS A 71 4.64 4.21 -2.54
N TRP A 72 3.72 3.28 -2.78
CA TRP A 72 2.29 3.42 -2.48
C TRP A 72 1.76 2.10 -1.91
N ILE A 73 0.45 2.03 -1.71
CA ILE A 73 -0.25 0.86 -1.16
C ILE A 73 -1.32 0.45 -2.16
N GLU A 74 -1.50 -0.85 -2.35
CA GLU A 74 -2.57 -1.41 -3.16
C GLU A 74 -3.37 -2.44 -2.38
N SER A 75 -4.68 -2.51 -2.61
CA SER A 75 -5.45 -3.69 -2.21
C SER A 75 -4.98 -4.91 -3.02
N ALA A 76 -4.82 -6.05 -2.35
CA ALA A 76 -4.27 -7.27 -2.94
C ALA A 76 -5.12 -8.52 -2.64
N ASP A 77 -6.34 -8.35 -2.14
CA ASP A 77 -7.28 -9.46 -2.04
C ASP A 77 -7.93 -9.76 -3.41
N ASP A 78 -8.18 -11.04 -3.68
CA ASP A 78 -8.83 -11.50 -4.92
C ASP A 78 -10.35 -11.24 -4.93
N LEU A 79 -10.89 -10.74 -3.83
CA LEU A 79 -12.34 -10.56 -3.63
C LEU A 79 -12.84 -9.21 -4.14
N ILE A 80 -11.92 -8.31 -4.50
CA ILE A 80 -12.23 -6.98 -5.00
C ILE A 80 -12.33 -6.96 -6.53
N ALA A 81 -13.44 -6.40 -7.02
CA ALA A 81 -13.64 -6.16 -8.44
C ALA A 81 -12.72 -5.07 -9.02
N GLU A 82 -12.26 -4.12 -8.19
CA GLU A 82 -11.38 -3.02 -8.62
C GLU A 82 -10.32 -2.67 -7.57
N ARG A 83 -9.04 -2.78 -7.95
CA ARG A 83 -7.90 -2.45 -7.09
C ARG A 83 -8.01 -1.04 -6.53
N GLU A 84 -7.89 -0.90 -5.21
CA GLU A 84 -7.73 0.39 -4.55
C GLU A 84 -6.24 0.77 -4.47
N VAL A 85 -5.95 2.06 -4.64
CA VAL A 85 -4.62 2.65 -4.45
C VAL A 85 -4.69 3.63 -3.28
N VAL A 86 -3.67 3.58 -2.41
CA VAL A 86 -3.50 4.53 -1.31
C VAL A 86 -2.08 5.09 -1.30
N ASP A 87 -1.94 6.40 -1.25
CA ASP A 87 -0.68 7.11 -1.04
C ASP A 87 -0.79 8.03 0.19
N LEU A 88 -0.23 7.56 1.31
CA LEU A 88 -0.20 8.29 2.58
C LEU A 88 0.83 9.43 2.62
N THR A 89 1.64 9.55 1.57
CA THR A 89 2.66 10.58 1.38
C THR A 89 2.27 11.62 0.33
N PHE A 90 1.06 11.54 -0.23
CA PHE A 90 0.63 12.44 -1.31
C PHE A 90 0.80 13.93 -0.97
N ARG A 91 0.53 14.32 0.29
CA ARG A 91 0.77 15.71 0.77
C ARG A 91 2.24 16.16 0.66
N HIS A 92 3.19 15.23 0.69
CA HIS A 92 4.62 15.53 0.62
C HIS A 92 5.06 15.85 -0.82
N ASN A 93 4.24 15.55 -1.84
CA ASN A 93 4.55 15.84 -3.24
C ASN A 93 4.82 17.33 -3.47
N HIS A 94 4.05 18.22 -2.83
CA HIS A 94 4.32 19.66 -2.89
C HIS A 94 5.70 20.01 -2.30
N THR A 95 6.03 19.48 -1.11
CA THR A 95 7.33 19.72 -0.48
C THR A 95 8.48 19.15 -1.31
N TYR A 96 8.32 17.96 -1.87
CA TYR A 96 9.31 17.33 -2.72
C TYR A 96 9.51 18.12 -4.02
N ALA A 97 8.43 18.54 -4.68
CA ALA A 97 8.46 19.36 -5.88
C ALA A 97 9.28 20.65 -5.65
N VAL A 98 8.91 21.43 -4.63
CA VAL A 98 9.60 22.69 -4.30
C VAL A 98 11.08 22.47 -3.99
N LYS A 99 11.42 21.44 -3.20
CA LYS A 99 12.80 21.13 -2.85
C LYS A 99 13.67 20.73 -4.05
N ASN A 100 13.07 20.14 -5.07
CA ASN A 100 13.76 19.70 -6.28
C ASN A 100 13.63 20.70 -7.44
N GLY A 101 13.21 21.94 -7.16
CA GLY A 101 13.14 23.01 -8.16
C GLY A 101 11.94 22.95 -9.10
N TYR A 102 10.93 22.12 -8.80
CA TYR A 102 9.68 22.11 -9.54
C TYR A 102 8.76 23.24 -9.09
N GLY A 103 8.16 23.96 -10.05
CA GLY A 103 7.17 24.99 -9.79
C GLY A 103 5.81 24.36 -9.53
N TRP A 104 5.33 24.42 -8.28
CA TRP A 104 3.98 23.97 -7.94
C TRP A 104 2.96 25.07 -8.21
N GLN A 105 2.04 24.80 -9.13
CA GLN A 105 0.98 25.71 -9.59
C GLN A 105 -0.43 25.12 -9.39
N ARG A 106 -0.54 23.93 -8.80
CA ARG A 106 -1.81 23.29 -8.41
C ARG A 106 -2.23 23.72 -7.01
N GLU A 107 -3.45 23.37 -6.62
CA GLU A 107 -3.85 23.39 -5.20
C GLU A 107 -2.93 22.50 -4.36
N LEU A 108 -2.85 22.77 -3.05
CA LEU A 108 -2.06 21.94 -2.15
C LEU A 108 -2.63 20.51 -2.12
N PRO A 109 -1.78 19.47 -2.25
CA PRO A 109 -2.25 18.10 -2.27
C PRO A 109 -2.92 17.72 -0.94
N PRO A 110 -3.99 16.90 -0.98
CA PRO A 110 -4.65 16.42 0.22
C PRO A 110 -3.69 15.60 1.10
N ALA A 111 -4.08 15.39 2.36
CA ALA A 111 -3.27 14.68 3.35
C ALA A 111 -2.82 13.28 2.91
N PHE A 112 -3.62 12.63 2.07
CA PHE A 112 -3.39 11.34 1.44
C PHE A 112 -4.22 11.26 0.15
N LEU A 113 -3.86 10.33 -0.73
CA LEU A 113 -4.68 9.90 -1.86
C LEU A 113 -5.24 8.50 -1.54
N TRP A 114 -6.54 8.27 -1.74
CA TRP A 114 -7.16 6.95 -1.60
C TRP A 114 -8.35 6.86 -2.56
N GLY A 115 -8.33 5.89 -3.46
CA GLY A 115 -9.50 5.58 -4.27
C GLY A 115 -9.33 4.34 -5.14
N PRO A 116 -10.37 3.98 -5.90
CA PRO A 116 -10.28 2.95 -6.93
C PRO A 116 -9.27 3.39 -8.01
N HIS A 117 -8.44 2.46 -8.46
CA HIS A 117 -7.34 2.72 -9.39
C HIS A 117 -7.82 3.44 -10.67
N SER A 118 -9.00 3.08 -11.21
CA SER A 118 -9.53 3.74 -12.42
C SER A 118 -9.84 5.23 -12.25
N ARG A 119 -10.01 5.70 -11.00
CA ARG A 119 -10.34 7.10 -10.69
C ARG A 119 -9.13 7.95 -10.37
N ILE A 120 -8.07 7.36 -9.83
CA ILE A 120 -6.93 8.11 -9.29
C ILE A 120 -5.62 7.83 -10.02
N ALA A 121 -5.52 6.75 -10.80
CA ALA A 121 -4.33 6.40 -11.54
C ALA A 121 -4.48 6.70 -13.03
N VAL A 122 -3.60 7.53 -13.59
CA VAL A 122 -3.48 7.76 -15.03
C VAL A 122 -2.96 6.50 -15.70
N GLN A 123 -3.72 5.97 -16.67
CA GLN A 123 -3.35 4.77 -17.42
C GLN A 123 -2.58 5.14 -18.69
N ALA A 124 -1.27 4.93 -18.69
CA ALA A 124 -0.42 5.11 -19.85
C ALA A 124 0.83 4.23 -19.74
N PRO A 125 1.40 3.74 -20.87
CA PRO A 125 2.72 3.12 -20.84
C PRO A 125 3.80 4.18 -20.51
N PRO A 126 4.97 3.78 -19.98
CA PRO A 126 6.00 4.72 -19.53
C PRO A 126 6.50 5.71 -20.60
N ASP A 127 6.46 5.33 -21.87
CA ASP A 127 6.88 6.13 -23.03
C ASP A 127 5.77 7.06 -23.57
N ALA A 128 4.54 6.95 -23.08
CA ALA A 128 3.39 7.74 -23.51
C ALA A 128 2.64 8.42 -22.35
N ILE A 129 3.34 8.74 -21.27
CA ILE A 129 2.77 9.49 -20.14
C ILE A 129 2.34 10.89 -20.62
N PRO A 130 1.07 11.29 -20.42
CA PRO A 130 0.58 12.61 -20.78
C PRO A 130 1.37 13.75 -20.10
N ASP A 131 1.42 14.92 -20.74
CA ASP A 131 2.08 16.11 -20.19
C ASP A 131 1.29 16.80 -19.07
N ALA A 132 0.00 16.44 -18.92
CA ALA A 132 -0.86 16.94 -17.87
C ALA A 132 -1.85 15.88 -17.41
N PHE A 133 -2.16 15.89 -16.12
CA PHE A 133 -3.08 15.00 -15.44
C PHE A 133 -4.29 15.77 -14.88
N PRO A 134 -5.46 15.11 -14.73
CA PRO A 134 -6.55 15.63 -13.92
C PRO A 134 -6.12 15.86 -12.47
N ASP A 135 -6.73 16.83 -11.79
CA ASP A 135 -6.48 17.09 -10.37
C ASP A 135 -6.76 15.86 -9.51
N GLY A 136 -5.89 15.60 -8.53
CA GLY A 136 -6.03 14.46 -7.64
C GLY A 136 -5.71 13.11 -8.28
N THR A 137 -5.05 13.09 -9.45
CA THR A 137 -4.58 11.86 -10.09
C THR A 137 -3.06 11.77 -10.14
N VAL A 138 -2.55 10.56 -10.31
CA VAL A 138 -1.12 10.24 -10.32
C VAL A 138 -0.87 9.17 -11.37
N TRP A 139 0.31 9.14 -12.00
CA TRP A 139 0.73 7.99 -12.79
C TRP A 139 1.62 7.11 -11.92
N LEU A 140 1.35 5.81 -11.88
CA LEU A 140 2.05 4.82 -11.06
C LEU A 140 2.36 3.59 -11.91
N HIS A 141 3.55 3.03 -11.74
CA HIS A 141 3.97 1.83 -12.45
C HIS A 141 4.90 1.00 -11.57
N GLU A 142 4.42 -0.15 -11.09
CA GLU A 142 5.25 -1.11 -10.37
C GLU A 142 6.30 -1.71 -11.33
N THR A 143 7.53 -1.86 -10.84
CA THR A 143 8.64 -2.49 -11.59
C THR A 143 9.15 -3.72 -10.84
N ASP A 144 9.83 -4.61 -11.55
CA ASP A 144 10.44 -5.81 -10.95
C ASP A 144 11.50 -5.41 -9.91
N GLU A 145 12.29 -4.37 -10.18
CA GLU A 145 13.27 -3.80 -9.26
C GLU A 145 12.60 -3.21 -8.02
N GLY A 146 11.49 -2.49 -8.19
CA GLY A 146 10.69 -1.97 -7.09
C GLY A 146 10.11 -3.09 -6.22
N TRP A 147 9.57 -4.14 -6.83
CA TRP A 147 9.08 -5.32 -6.12
C TRP A 147 10.19 -6.03 -5.33
N GLN A 148 11.35 -6.27 -5.95
CA GLN A 148 12.49 -6.90 -5.30
C GLN A 148 13.02 -6.05 -4.15
N TRP A 149 13.16 -4.75 -4.36
CA TRP A 149 13.61 -3.82 -3.35
C TRP A 149 12.65 -3.77 -2.16
N MET A 150 11.34 -3.64 -2.40
CA MET A 150 10.31 -3.64 -1.35
C MET A 150 10.34 -4.95 -0.55
N THR A 151 10.49 -6.09 -1.21
CA THR A 151 10.63 -7.40 -0.56
C THR A 151 11.86 -7.45 0.34
N GLN A 152 13.01 -6.93 -0.13
CA GLN A 152 14.24 -6.87 0.66
C GLN A 152 14.09 -5.95 1.89
N GLN A 153 13.44 -4.80 1.74
CA GLN A 153 13.16 -3.90 2.87
C GLN A 153 12.35 -4.62 3.95
N LEU A 154 11.27 -5.32 3.55
CA LEU A 154 10.42 -6.08 4.46
C LEU A 154 11.20 -7.16 5.22
N LEU A 155 12.05 -7.93 4.52
CA LEU A 155 12.87 -8.99 5.12
C LEU A 155 13.95 -8.43 6.06
N ALA A 156 14.63 -7.36 5.66
CA ALA A 156 15.73 -6.77 6.43
C ALA A 156 15.25 -6.03 7.69
N HIS A 157 14.04 -5.48 7.67
CA HIS A 157 13.56 -4.55 8.70
C HIS A 157 12.23 -4.97 9.35
N GLN A 158 11.84 -6.25 9.24
CA GLN A 158 10.56 -6.77 9.71
C GLN A 158 10.20 -6.32 11.14
N ASN A 159 11.11 -6.47 12.09
CA ASN A 159 10.87 -6.11 13.49
C ASN A 159 10.60 -4.61 13.69
N ALA A 160 11.30 -3.75 12.94
CA ALA A 160 11.08 -2.31 13.00
C ALA A 160 9.70 -1.95 12.45
N PHE A 161 9.28 -2.57 11.34
CA PHE A 161 7.94 -2.33 10.78
C PHE A 161 6.83 -2.85 11.69
N VAL A 162 7.01 -3.98 12.37
CA VAL A 162 6.07 -4.47 13.38
C VAL A 162 5.93 -3.47 14.53
N ALA A 163 7.04 -2.95 15.06
CA ALA A 163 7.03 -1.95 16.13
C ALA A 163 6.32 -0.65 15.71
N LEU A 164 6.70 -0.10 14.54
CA LEU A 164 6.07 1.11 14.00
C LEU A 164 4.57 0.92 13.72
N THR A 165 4.17 -0.27 13.24
CA THR A 165 2.76 -0.63 13.04
C THR A 165 2.01 -0.66 14.36
N ALA A 166 2.56 -1.29 15.39
CA ALA A 166 1.93 -1.36 16.71
C ALA A 166 1.74 0.04 17.32
N GLU A 167 2.71 0.94 17.17
CA GLU A 167 2.58 2.33 17.62
C GLU A 167 1.56 3.13 16.83
N ALA A 168 1.57 2.98 15.50
CA ALA A 168 0.57 3.62 14.64
C ALA A 168 -0.85 3.15 14.99
N LEU A 169 -1.02 1.85 15.27
CA LEU A 169 -2.30 1.27 15.68
C LEU A 169 -2.76 1.81 17.05
N LYS A 170 -1.86 1.90 18.03
CA LYS A 170 -2.18 2.48 19.36
C LYS A 170 -2.66 3.93 19.24
N LEU A 171 -1.97 4.75 18.44
CA LEU A 171 -2.38 6.14 18.21
C LEU A 171 -3.71 6.22 17.46
N PHE A 172 -3.92 5.34 16.47
CA PHE A 172 -5.19 5.27 15.76
C PHE A 172 -6.34 4.90 16.72
N GLN A 173 -6.17 3.85 17.52
CA GLN A 173 -7.13 3.42 18.56
C GLN A 173 -7.49 4.54 19.52
N ALA A 174 -6.49 5.27 20.03
CA ALA A 174 -6.72 6.40 20.93
C ALA A 174 -7.44 7.59 20.26
N SER A 175 -7.38 7.69 18.93
CA SER A 175 -8.06 8.74 18.16
C SER A 175 -9.49 8.40 17.76
N LEU A 176 -9.91 7.14 17.95
CA LEU A 176 -11.26 6.71 17.60
C LEU A 176 -12.29 7.27 18.60
N PRO A 177 -13.48 7.66 18.11
CA PRO A 177 -14.62 7.92 18.99
C PRO A 177 -14.91 6.72 19.91
N PRO A 178 -15.40 6.93 21.15
CA PRO A 178 -15.70 5.84 22.09
C PRO A 178 -16.70 4.79 21.58
N ASP A 179 -17.54 5.17 20.63
CA ASP A 179 -18.56 4.35 19.98
C ASP A 179 -18.12 3.77 18.62
N SER A 180 -16.85 3.95 18.24
CA SER A 180 -16.31 3.43 16.99
C SER A 180 -16.33 1.91 16.94
N THR A 181 -16.89 1.37 15.85
CA THR A 181 -16.90 -0.08 15.56
C THR A 181 -15.77 -0.50 14.61
N LEU A 182 -14.90 0.42 14.18
CA LEU A 182 -13.86 0.17 13.16
C LEU A 182 -12.84 -0.90 13.55
N LEU A 183 -12.65 -1.13 14.85
CA LEU A 183 -11.77 -2.17 15.39
C LEU A 183 -12.53 -3.21 16.20
N GLY A 184 -13.86 -3.26 16.06
CA GLY A 184 -14.67 -4.32 16.63
C GLY A 184 -14.17 -5.67 16.11
N GLN A 185 -14.19 -6.70 16.96
CA GLN A 185 -13.71 -8.02 16.58
C GLN A 185 -14.32 -8.43 15.24
N PRO A 186 -13.53 -8.96 14.29
CA PRO A 186 -14.12 -9.59 13.11
C PRO A 186 -15.14 -10.59 13.63
N ALA A 187 -16.38 -10.48 13.18
CA ALA A 187 -17.38 -11.50 13.44
C ALA A 187 -16.70 -12.81 13.09
N ALA A 188 -16.47 -13.66 14.10
CA ALA A 188 -15.82 -14.94 13.92
C ALA A 188 -16.52 -15.56 12.72
N SER A 189 -15.81 -15.66 11.60
CA SER A 189 -16.38 -16.18 10.36
C SER A 189 -17.03 -17.48 10.77
N ALA A 190 -18.34 -17.56 10.58
CA ALA A 190 -19.09 -18.78 10.77
C ALA A 190 -18.68 -19.79 9.69
N ALA A 191 -17.41 -20.18 9.66
CA ALA A 191 -16.93 -21.44 9.15
C ALA A 191 -17.06 -22.46 10.30
N GLY A 192 -18.27 -22.54 10.84
CA GLY A 192 -18.69 -23.61 11.72
C GLY A 192 -18.91 -24.84 10.86
N ALA A 193 -18.14 -25.89 11.17
CA ALA A 193 -18.67 -27.22 11.35
C ALA A 193 -19.45 -27.82 10.17
N ALA A 194 -18.74 -28.24 9.11
CA ALA A 194 -19.23 -29.29 8.21
C ALA A 194 -18.08 -29.97 7.45
N SER A 195 -17.20 -30.73 8.13
CA SER A 195 -16.41 -31.76 7.42
C SER A 195 -15.73 -32.83 8.28
N ASP A 196 -16.13 -33.05 9.54
CA ASP A 196 -15.46 -34.04 10.42
C ASP A 196 -16.31 -35.25 10.85
N GLN A 197 -17.46 -35.49 10.17
CA GLN A 197 -18.26 -36.71 10.41
C GLN A 197 -18.42 -37.67 9.22
N ASP A 198 -18.05 -37.30 7.99
CA ASP A 198 -18.26 -38.19 6.83
C ASP A 198 -17.01 -38.97 6.35
N ARG A 199 -15.84 -38.80 6.99
CA ARG A 199 -14.61 -39.49 6.57
C ARG A 199 -14.33 -40.84 7.22
N LEU A 200 -15.15 -41.28 8.18
CA LEU A 200 -14.98 -42.59 8.85
C LEU A 200 -15.93 -43.70 8.35
N GLY A 201 -16.83 -43.42 7.40
CA GLY A 201 -17.82 -44.39 6.91
C GLY A 201 -17.50 -45.13 5.60
N ALA A 202 -16.56 -44.64 4.79
CA ALA A 202 -16.40 -45.12 3.41
C ALA A 202 -15.28 -46.17 3.20
N SER A 203 -14.45 -46.48 4.20
CA SER A 203 -13.26 -47.33 4.00
C SER A 203 -13.43 -48.82 4.36
N GLN A 204 -14.66 -49.33 4.57
CA GLN A 204 -14.88 -50.73 4.99
C GLN A 204 -15.85 -51.56 4.13
N ARG A 205 -16.19 -51.14 2.91
CA ARG A 205 -16.99 -51.98 1.99
C ARG A 205 -16.41 -52.03 0.59
N SER A 206 -15.30 -52.75 0.44
CA SER A 206 -14.88 -53.33 -0.86
C SER A 206 -13.77 -54.36 -0.64
N MET A 207 -14.07 -55.42 0.09
CA MET A 207 -13.35 -56.71 -0.02
C MET A 207 -14.31 -57.83 0.39
N SER A 208 -15.17 -58.24 -0.55
CA SER A 208 -15.80 -59.58 -0.58
C SER A 208 -16.55 -59.75 -1.91
N ALA A 209 -16.41 -60.94 -2.50
CA ALA A 209 -16.93 -61.41 -3.80
C ALA A 209 -16.03 -61.02 -5.01
N LEU A 210 -15.48 -61.93 -5.82
CA LEU A 210 -15.84 -63.31 -6.11
C LEU A 210 -14.59 -64.18 -6.35
N SER A 211 -14.59 -65.36 -5.73
CA SER A 211 -13.98 -66.58 -6.28
C SER A 211 -15.12 -67.46 -6.82
N THR A 212 -15.04 -67.82 -8.09
CA THR A 212 -15.49 -69.09 -8.69
C THR A 212 -14.85 -69.19 -10.06
#